data_AF-A0A927E392-F1
#
_entry.id   AF-A0A927E392-F1
#
_cell.length_a   1.000
_cell.length_b   1.000
_cell.length_c   1.000
_cell.angle_alpha   90.00
_cell.angle_beta   90.00
_cell.angle_gamma   90.00
#
_symmetry.space_group_name_H-M   'P 1'
#
loop_
_entity.id
_entity.type
_entity.pdbx_description
1 polymer ?
#
loop_
_entity_poly.entity_id
_entity_poly.type
_entity_poly.pdbx_seq_one_letter_code
_entity_poly.pdbx_strand_id
1 'polypeptide(L)' 'MEDFRFHDLRHTWASWLIQSGVPLSVLQEMGGWESIEMVRRYAHLGAEPPDRTRTEN' A
#
# COMPACT_ATOMS: atom_id res chain seq x y z
N MET A 1 13.12 4.90 18.60
CA MET A 1 12.00 5.86 18.53
C MET A 1 12.49 7.12 17.80
N GLU A 2 12.89 6.99 16.54
CA GLU A 2 13.27 8.12 15.66
C GLU A 2 12.51 8.06 14.32
N ASP A 3 11.66 7.04 14.13
CA ASP A 3 11.07 6.64 12.86
C ASP A 3 9.66 7.21 12.59
N PHE A 4 9.00 7.81 13.60
CA PHE A 4 7.56 8.16 13.55
C PHE A 4 7.16 9.23 12.52
N ARG A 5 8.09 9.82 11.77
CA ARG A 5 7.76 10.76 10.68
C ARG A 5 8.10 10.23 9.30
N PHE A 6 9.26 9.61 9.15
CA PHE A 6 9.64 8.99 7.88
C PHE A 6 8.88 7.69 7.62
N HIS A 7 8.59 6.93 8.68
CA HIS A 7 7.79 5.70 8.59
C HIS A 7 6.35 6.02 8.21
N ASP A 8 5.74 7.03 8.85
CA ASP A 8 4.40 7.52 8.51
C ASP A 8 4.31 8.08 7.08
N LEU A 9 5.30 8.85 6.64
CA LEU A 9 5.37 9.33 5.24
C LEU A 9 5.44 8.15 4.26
N ARG A 10 6.29 7.15 4.55
CA ARG A 10 6.42 5.93 3.75
C ARG A 10 5.12 5.12 3.74
N HIS A 11 4.38 5.10 4.86
CA HIS A 11 3.04 4.51 4.95
C HIS A 11 2.03 5.25 4.08
N THR A 12 1.93 6.57 4.19
CA THR A 12 0.99 7.37 3.38
C THR A 12 1.29 7.23 1.89
N TRP A 13 2.56 7.31 1.51
CA TRP A 13 3.01 7.16 0.12
C TRP A 13 2.72 5.76 -0.43
N ALA A 14 2.98 4.69 0.35
CA ALA A 14 2.67 3.33 -0.07
C ALA A 14 1.16 3.12 -0.27
N SER A 15 0.32 3.62 0.64
CA SER A 15 -1.14 3.53 0.52
C SER A 15 -1.69 4.28 -0.69
N TRP A 16 -1.09 5.41 -1.08
CA TRP A 16 -1.48 6.17 -2.28
C TRP A 16 -1.13 5.44 -3.56
N LEU A 17 0.06 4.85 -3.66
CA LEU A 17 0.47 4.09 -4.83
C LEU A 17 -0.39 2.85 -5.04
N ILE A 18 -0.74 2.15 -3.96
CA ILE A 18 -1.60 0.97 -4.02
C ILE A 18 -3.01 1.36 -4.47
N GLN A 19 -3.56 2.46 -3.97
CA GLN A 19 -4.83 3.03 -4.46
C GLN A 19 -4.76 3.49 -5.92
N SER A 20 -3.60 3.98 -6.36
CA SER A 20 -3.36 4.34 -7.77
C SER A 20 -3.18 3.13 -8.70
N GLY A 21 -3.22 1.89 -8.17
CA GLY A 21 -3.09 0.65 -8.94
C GLY A 21 -1.65 0.21 -9.20
N VAL A 22 -0.67 0.74 -8.47
CA VAL A 22 0.74 0.36 -8.61
C VAL A 22 0.97 -1.03 -7.99
N PRO A 23 1.59 -1.96 -8.72
CA PRO A 23 1.84 -3.31 -8.21
C PRO A 23 2.91 -3.33 -7.13
N LEU A 24 2.79 -4.29 -6.20
CA LEU A 24 3.67 -4.41 -5.04
C LEU A 24 5.16 -4.63 -5.38
N SER A 25 5.45 -5.20 -6.55
CA SER A 25 6.81 -5.35 -7.06
C SER A 25 7.48 -3.99 -7.31
N VAL A 26 6.74 -3.05 -7.89
CA VAL A 26 7.22 -1.68 -8.15
C VAL A 26 7.39 -0.92 -6.84
N LEU A 27 6.45 -1.06 -5.90
CA LEU A 27 6.63 -0.52 -4.55
C LEU A 27 7.88 -1.09 -3.88
N GLN A 28 8.12 -2.40 -3.99
CA GLN A 28 9.29 -3.06 -3.41
C GLN A 28 10.60 -2.43 -3.89
N GLU A 29 10.74 -2.25 -5.21
CA GLU A 29 11.92 -1.62 -5.80
C GLU A 29 12.06 -0.15 -5.37
N MET A 30 10.96 0.60 -5.34
CA MET A 30 11.00 2.03 -5.01
C MET A 30 11.29 2.31 -3.52
N GLY A 31 10.80 1.49 -2.60
CA GLY A 31 11.05 1.67 -1.16
C GLY A 31 12.25 0.88 -0.62
N GLY A 32 12.94 0.13 -1.47
CA GLY A 32 14.14 -0.64 -1.09
C GLY A 32 13.85 -1.68 -0.02
N TRP A 33 12.70 -2.35 -0.12
CA TRP A 33 12.34 -3.40 0.82
C TRP A 33 13.02 -4.71 0.45
N GLU A 34 13.70 -5.32 1.43
CA GLU A 34 14.45 -6.57 1.24
C GLU A 34 13.57 -7.73 0.78
N SER A 35 12.29 -7.74 1.19
CA SER A 35 11.35 -8.82 0.86
C SER A 35 9.96 -8.30 0.51
N ILE A 36 9.33 -8.97 -0.46
CA ILE A 36 7.96 -8.64 -0.90
C ILE A 36 6.94 -8.88 0.22
N GLU A 37 7.24 -9.77 1.16
CA GLU A 37 6.43 -10.02 2.36
C GLU A 37 6.29 -8.80 3.26
N MET A 38 7.33 -7.95 3.36
CA MET A 38 7.24 -6.68 4.07
C MET A 38 6.27 -5.72 3.37
N VAL A 39 6.30 -5.67 2.03
CA VAL A 39 5.43 -4.82 1.22
C VAL A 39 3.98 -5.30 1.26
N ARG A 40 3.74 -6.62 1.34
CA ARG A 40 2.39 -7.21 1.46
C ARG A 40 1.62 -6.74 2.70
N ARG A 41 2.32 -6.35 3.77
CA ARG A 41 1.70 -5.74 4.97
C ARG A 41 1.06 -4.39 4.66
N TYR A 42 1.57 -3.66 3.66
CA TYR A 42 1.01 -2.38 3.19
C TYR A 42 -0.12 -2.57 2.19
N ALA A 43 -0.07 -3.64 1.38
CA ALA A 43 -1.11 -4.00 0.41
C ALA A 43 -2.50 -4.19 1.01
N HIS A 44 -2.57 -4.82 2.18
CA HIS A 44 -3.84 -5.13 2.84
C HIS A 44 -4.55 -3.91 3.42
N LEU A 45 -3.85 -2.78 3.62
CA LEU A 45 -4.44 -1.57 4.21
C LEU A 45 -5.13 -0.66 3.19
N GLY A 46 -4.82 -0.79 1.89
CA GLY A 46 -5.40 0.02 0.83
C GLY A 46 -6.45 -0.70 -0.02
N ALA A 47 -6.59 -2.02 0.17
CA ALA A 47 -7.57 -2.83 -0.56
C ALA A 47 -8.81 -3.04 0.32
N GLU A 48 -9.58 -1.98 0.56
CA GLU A 48 -11.02 -2.21 0.72
C GLU A 48 -11.49 -2.81 -0.61
N PRO A 49 -12.07 -4.02 -0.61
CA PRO A 49 -12.64 -4.55 -1.84
C PRO A 49 -13.67 -3.53 -2.33
N PRO A 50 -13.66 -3.12 -3.62
CA PRO A 50 -14.69 -2.24 -4.12
C PRO A 50 -16.02 -2.93 -3.83
N ASP A 51 -16.84 -2.31 -2.99
CA ASP A 51 -18.17 -2.79 -2.68
C ASP A 51 -18.94 -2.89 -4.01
N ARG A 52 -19.07 -4.12 -4.51
CA ARG A 52 -19.80 -4.43 -5.74
C ARG A 52 -21.31 -4.53 -5.49
N THR A 53 -21.84 -3.84 -4.47
CA THR A 53 -23.29 -3.82 -4.18
C THR A 53 -23.94 -2.49 -4.58
N ARG A 54 -23.48 -1.87 -5.67
CA ARG A 54 -24.23 -0.79 -6.33
C ARG A 54 -24.38 -1.01 -7.82
N THR A 55 -25.21 -1.99 -8.17
CA THR A 55 -26.11 -1.98 -9.33
C THR A 55 -27.09 -3.11 -9.11
N GLU A 56 -28.32 -2.80 -8.69
CA GLU A 56 -29.59 -3.49 -9.01
C GLU A 56 -30.71 -3.03 -8.04
N ASN A 57 -31.24 -1.83 -8.28
CA ASN A 57 -32.68 -1.50 -8.28
C ASN A 57 -32.90 -0.10 -8.85
#